data_AF-A0A7G9FXP3-F1
#
_entry.id   AF-A0A7G9FXP3-F1
#
_cell.length_a   1.000
_cell.length_b   1.000
_cell.length_c   1.000
_cell.angle_alpha   90.00
_cell.angle_beta   90.00
_cell.angle_gamma   90.00
#
_symmetry.space_group_name_H-M   'P 1'
#
loop_
_entity.id
_entity.type
_entity.pdbx_description
1 polymer ?
#
loop_
_entity_poly.entity_id
_entity_poly.type
_entity_poly.pdbx_seq_one_letter_code
_entity_poly.pdbx_strand_id
1 'polypeptide(L)' 'MRKSENSKLTQIICNACGRELKVEKEIIREGYFTADVRFGYFSRKDGMRHAFDLCEDCYDSWIGRFVIPVEEVPETELL' A
#
# COMPACT_ATOMS: atom_id res chain seq x y z
N MET A 1 -7.79 1.31 -0.03
CA MET A 1 -9.05 0.73 -0.55
C MET A 1 -9.11 1.03 -2.04
N ARG A 2 -9.07 -0.02 -2.87
CA ARG A 2 -9.12 0.10 -4.34
C ARG A 2 -10.56 -0.04 -4.82
N LYS A 3 -10.98 0.84 -5.73
CA LYS A 3 -12.27 0.71 -6.45
C LYS A 3 -11.99 0.44 -7.92
N SER A 4 -12.79 -0.47 -8.46
CA SER A 4 -12.74 -0.81 -9.87
C SER A 4 -14.15 -0.80 -10.46
N GLU A 5 -14.29 -0.28 -11.67
CA GLU A 5 -15.53 -0.30 -12.46
C GLU A 5 -15.23 -0.98 -13.79
N ASN A 6 -16.04 -1.96 -14.20
CA ASN A 6 -15.82 -2.72 -15.44
C ASN A 6 -14.39 -3.28 -15.58
N SER A 7 -13.82 -3.78 -14.46
CA SER A 7 -12.45 -4.30 -14.36
C SER A 7 -11.33 -3.25 -14.51
N LYS A 8 -11.68 -1.96 -14.55
CA LYS A 8 -10.74 -0.85 -14.66
C LYS A 8 -10.53 -0.21 -13.30
N LEU A 9 -9.28 -0.01 -12.89
CA LEU A 9 -8.97 0.68 -11.64
C LEU A 9 -9.38 2.15 -11.79
N THR A 10 -10.35 2.59 -10.99
CA THR A 10 -10.86 3.96 -11.02
C THR A 10 -10.33 4.80 -9.86
N GLN A 11 -9.98 4.16 -8.74
CA GLN A 11 -9.57 4.89 -7.54
C GLN A 11 -8.71 4.02 -6.61
N ILE A 12 -7.70 4.64 -6.00
CA ILE A 12 -7.03 4.12 -4.81
C ILE A 12 -7.17 5.14 -3.68
N ILE A 13 -7.61 4.71 -2.51
CA ILE A 13 -7.74 5.54 -1.31
C ILE A 13 -6.71 5.08 -0.28
N CYS A 14 -5.91 6.01 0.24
CA CYS A 14 -5.00 5.76 1.36
C CYS A 14 -5.79 5.39 2.61
N ASN A 15 -5.50 4.22 3.18
CA ASN A 15 -6.18 3.69 4.36
C ASN A 15 -5.81 4.43 5.66
N ALA A 16 -4.73 5.22 5.69
CA ALA A 16 -4.31 5.97 6.87
C ALA A 16 -4.91 7.39 6.89
N CYS A 17 -4.72 8.19 5.83
CA CYS A 17 -5.16 9.58 5.79
C CYS A 17 -6.46 9.81 5.00
N GLY A 18 -6.97 8.81 4.28
CA GLY A 18 -8.20 8.92 3.48
C GLY A 18 -8.04 9.66 2.15
N ARG A 19 -6.84 10.16 1.80
CA ARG A 19 -6.63 10.85 0.53
C ARG A 19 -6.77 9.89 -0.65
N GLU A 20 -7.36 10.40 -1.73
CA GLU A 20 -7.40 9.71 -3.01
C GLU A 20 -6.05 9.86 -3.71
N LEU A 21 -5.57 8.76 -4.30
CA LEU A 21 -4.35 8.79 -5.09
C LEU A 21 -4.65 9.16 -6.55
N LYS A 22 -3.69 9.80 -7.21
CA LYS A 22 -3.76 10.23 -8.61
C LYS A 22 -3.79 9.02 -9.55
N VAL A 23 -4.96 8.72 -10.10
CA VAL A 23 -5.14 7.72 -11.16
C VAL A 23 -5.50 8.44 -12.47
N GLU A 24 -4.71 8.22 -13.51
CA GLU A 24 -4.93 8.77 -14.85
C GLU A 24 -4.94 7.65 -15.89
N LYS A 25 -6.01 7.54 -16.67
CA LYS A 25 -6.18 6.47 -17.67
C LYS A 25 -5.94 5.07 -17.06
N GLU A 26 -6.47 4.83 -15.87
CA GLU A 26 -6.37 3.56 -15.14
C GLU A 26 -4.95 3.23 -14.61
N ILE A 27 -4.01 4.18 -14.75
CA ILE A 27 -2.63 4.07 -14.29
C ILE A 27 -2.43 4.98 -13.08
N ILE A 28 -1.88 4.43 -12.00
CA ILE A 28 -1.45 5.20 -10.83
C ILE A 28 -0.27 6.10 -11.20
N ARG A 29 -0.30 7.37 -10.78
CA ARG A 29 0.70 8.40 -11.14
C ARG A 29 1.49 8.93 -9.94
N GLU A 30 1.49 8.19 -8.84
CA GLU A 30 2.30 8.50 -7.67
C GLU A 30 2.74 7.24 -6.93
N GLY A 31 3.81 7.36 -6.15
CA GLY A 31 4.30 6.30 -5.27
C GLY A 31 3.27 5.94 -4.20
N TYR A 32 3.11 4.64 -3.98
CA TYR A 32 2.20 4.11 -2.97
C TYR A 32 2.64 2.73 -2.51
N PHE A 33 2.23 2.36 -1.31
CA PHE A 33 2.49 1.07 -0.72
C PHE A 33 1.21 0.23 -0.66
N THR A 34 1.29 -1.04 -1.01
CA THR A 34 0.19 -2.00 -0.88
C THR A 34 0.59 -3.13 0.06
N ALA A 35 -0.26 -3.40 1.06
CA ALA A 35 -0.20 -4.62 1.85
C ALA A 35 -1.29 -5.60 1.42
N ASP A 36 -0.90 -6.86 1.28
CA ASP A 36 -1.80 -8.02 1.22
C ASP A 36 -1.21 -9.13 2.08
N VAL A 37 -1.61 -9.15 3.35
CA VAL A 37 -1.02 -10.02 4.38
C VAL A 37 -2.01 -11.10 4.74
N ARG A 38 -1.54 -12.35 4.74
CA ARG A 38 -2.30 -13.52 5.22
C ARG A 38 -1.67 -14.04 6.49
N PHE A 39 -2.45 -14.10 7.55
CA PHE A 39 -2.03 -14.63 8.84
C PHE A 39 -2.38 -16.12 8.89
N GLY A 40 -1.34 -16.95 8.82
CA GLY A 40 -1.45 -18.40 9.04
C GLY A 40 -1.73 -18.74 10.50
N TYR A 41 -1.68 -20.03 10.82
CA TYR A 41 -1.83 -20.49 12.20
C TYR A 41 -0.70 -19.99 13.12
N PHE A 42 -0.97 -19.93 14.42
CA PHE A 42 -0.03 -19.54 15.49
C PHE A 42 0.26 -18.03 15.58
N SER A 43 -0.68 -17.21 15.16
CA SER A 43 -0.70 -15.76 15.30
C SER A 43 -1.95 -15.31 16.09
N ARG A 44 -1.96 -14.05 16.53
CA ARG A 44 -3.19 -13.46 17.11
C ARG A 44 -4.27 -13.14 16.06
N LYS A 45 -4.00 -13.43 14.79
CA LYS A 45 -4.83 -13.09 13.63
C LYS A 45 -5.11 -14.30 12.75
N ASP A 46 -5.09 -15.50 13.33
CA ASP A 46 -5.22 -16.75 12.59
C ASP A 46 -6.41 -16.73 11.61
N GLY A 47 -6.13 -17.11 10.37
CA GLY A 47 -7.12 -17.15 9.29
C GLY A 47 -7.52 -15.79 8.73
N MET A 48 -6.97 -14.68 9.23
CA MET A 48 -7.28 -13.34 8.71
C MET A 48 -6.41 -13.00 7.51
N ARG A 49 -7.02 -12.29 6.56
CA ARG A 49 -6.34 -11.57 5.49
C ARG A 49 -6.57 -10.09 5.67
N HIS A 50 -5.51 -9.30 5.63
CA HIS A 50 -5.57 -7.84 5.68
C HIS A 50 -5.09 -7.30 4.34
N ALA A 51 -5.85 -6.36 3.75
CA ALA A 51 -5.46 -5.67 2.53
C ALA A 51 -5.69 -4.17 2.70
N PHE A 52 -4.68 -3.35 2.41
CA PHE A 52 -4.76 -1.90 2.49
C PHE A 52 -3.69 -1.22 1.62
N ASP A 53 -3.92 0.05 1.29
CA ASP A 53 -3.02 0.86 0.49
C ASP A 53 -2.64 2.12 1.30
N LEU A 54 -1.40 2.59 1.20
CA LEU A 54 -0.92 3.83 1.83
C LEU A 54 -0.30 4.74 0.77
N CYS A 55 -0.52 6.05 0.88
CA CYS A 55 0.31 7.00 0.15
C CYS A 55 1.75 7.02 0.69
N GLU A 56 2.67 7.53 -0.10
CA GLU A 56 4.09 7.68 0.26
C GLU A 56 4.27 8.38 1.63
N ASP A 57 3.62 9.52 1.89
CA ASP A 57 3.74 10.21 3.19
C ASP A 57 3.31 9.35 4.39
N CYS A 58 2.26 8.53 4.21
CA CYS A 58 1.76 7.65 5.27
C CYS A 58 2.63 6.40 5.41
N TYR A 59 3.24 5.94 4.32
CA TYR A 59 4.25 4.91 4.34
C TYR A 59 5.49 5.40 5.10
N ASP A 60 6.02 6.59 4.77
CA ASP A 60 7.15 7.22 5.45
C ASP A 60 6.89 7.40 6.94
N SER A 61 5.70 7.91 7.29
CA SER A 61 5.29 8.01 8.70
C SER A 61 5.19 6.65 9.39
N TRP A 62 4.89 5.57 8.66
CA TRP A 62 4.78 4.23 9.23
C TRP A 62 6.16 3.61 9.44
N ILE A 63 7.02 3.63 8.43
CA ILE A 63 8.38 3.09 8.53
C ILE A 63 9.26 3.91 9.49
N GLY A 64 9.00 5.22 9.61
CA GLY A 64 9.66 6.08 10.60
C GLY A 64 9.36 5.74 12.06
N ARG A 65 8.38 4.86 12.31
CA ARG A 65 8.08 4.32 13.65
C ARG A 65 8.79 3.00 13.94
N PHE A 66 9.52 2.43 12.98
CA PHE A 66 10.18 1.16 13.20
C PHE A 66 11.42 1.35 14.08
N VAL A 67 11.63 0.42 15.01
CA VAL A 67 12.83 0.39 15.84
C VAL A 67 14.05 0.00 15.01
N ILE A 68 13.85 -0.92 14.07
CA ILE A 68 14.84 -1.32 13.07
C ILE A 68 14.41 -0.65 11.76
N PRO A 69 15.24 0.22 11.16
CA PRO A 69 14.89 0.92 9.93
C PRO A 69 14.73 -0.06 8.77
N VAL A 70 14.06 0.39 7.71
CA VAL A 70 14.00 -0.35 6.45
C VAL A 70 15.39 -0.42 5.81
N GLU A 71 15.64 -1.49 5.06
CA GLU A 71 16.82 -1.58 4.20
C GLU A 71 16.54 -0.83 2.89
N GLU A 72 17.40 0.12 2.55
CA GLU A 72 17.30 0.92 1.32
C GLU A 72 18.45 0.57 0.39
N VAL A 73 18.12 0.09 -0.81
CA VAL A 73 19.08 -0.20 -1.88
C VAL A 73 18.65 0.56 -3.13
N PRO A 74 19.53 1.37 -3.76
CA PRO A 74 19.19 2.04 -5.01
C PRO A 74 18.94 1.01 -6.11
N GLU A 75 17.76 1.07 -6.74
CA GLU A 75 17.45 0.28 -7.93
C GLU A 75 18.03 0.99 -9.17
N THR A 76 18.80 0.24 -9.98
CA THR A 76 19.39 0.78 -11.21
C THR A 76 18.42 0.82 -12.39
N GLU A 77 17.30 0.10 -12.28
CA GLU A 77 16.24 0.02 -13.28
C GLU A 77 14.89 0.29 -12.61
N LEU A 78 14.09 1.19 -13.20
CA LEU A 78 12.72 1.45 -12.74
C LEU A 78 11.76 0.52 -13.51
N LEU A 79 11.05 -0.35 -12.78
CA LEU A 79 10.02 -1.26 -13.31
C LEU A 79 8.69 -0.54 -13.58
#